data_AF-A0AAE4MAZ5-F1
#
_entry.id   AF-A0AAE4MAZ5-F1
#
_cell.length_a   1.000
_cell.length_b   1.000
_cell.length_c   1.000
_cell.angle_alpha   90.00
_cell.angle_beta   90.00
_cell.angle_gamma   90.00
#
_symmetry.space_group_name_H-M   'P 1'
#
loop_
_entity.id
_entity.type
_entity.pdbx_description
1 polymer ?
#
loop_
_entity_poly.entity_id
_entity_poly.type
_entity_poly.pdbx_seq_one_letter_code
_entity_poly.pdbx_strand_id
1 'polypeptide(L)'
;MTTVFDIPANDLIAKVADELKNESAIKAPEWSEYVKTGVHKQMPPENPDWWYIRSAAVLRRIYVDGPIGVERMRSVYGGMQDNGSKPSHFRKGSGSIARKVMQQLEAAGFIEKVTGGRNVSAKGRKFLDNIAYSLKEEAVKAAPGLEKY
;
A
#
# COMPACT_ATOMS: atom_id res chain seq x y z
N MET A 1 2.07 -15.73 -17.25
CA MET A 1 2.79 -15.01 -16.18
C MET A 1 1.73 -14.31 -15.37
N THR A 2 1.55 -14.68 -14.11
CA THR A 2 0.58 -14.02 -13.22
C THR A 2 1.13 -12.68 -12.77
N THR A 3 0.31 -11.66 -12.86
CA THR A 3 0.63 -10.30 -12.45
C THR A 3 -0.26 -9.88 -11.30
N VAL A 4 0.05 -8.71 -10.72
CA VAL A 4 -0.74 -8.08 -9.65
C VAL A 4 -2.21 -7.81 -10.05
N PHE A 5 -2.52 -7.83 -11.35
CA PHE A 5 -3.87 -7.61 -11.87
C PHE A 5 -4.76 -8.85 -11.81
N ASP A 6 -4.18 -10.04 -11.75
CA ASP A 6 -4.91 -11.31 -11.89
C ASP A 6 -5.46 -11.83 -10.56
N ILE A 7 -5.22 -11.11 -9.46
CA ILE A 7 -5.47 -11.57 -8.09
C ILE A 7 -6.24 -10.51 -7.31
N PRO A 8 -7.16 -10.92 -6.41
CA PRO A 8 -7.82 -10.01 -5.50
C PRO A 8 -6.83 -9.14 -4.71
N ALA A 9 -7.09 -7.83 -4.70
CA ALA A 9 -6.17 -6.86 -4.10
C ALA A 9 -5.96 -7.10 -2.59
N ASN A 10 -6.99 -7.53 -1.88
CA ASN A 10 -6.94 -7.71 -0.43
C ASN A 10 -5.99 -8.84 -0.03
N ASP A 11 -6.08 -9.99 -0.72
CA ASP A 11 -5.26 -11.17 -0.43
C ASP A 11 -3.79 -10.90 -0.75
N LEU A 12 -3.54 -10.22 -1.88
CA LEU A 12 -2.19 -9.79 -2.25
C LEU A 12 -1.60 -8.82 -1.23
N ILE A 13 -2.37 -7.83 -0.77
CA ILE A 13 -1.88 -6.86 0.24
C ILE A 13 -1.58 -7.56 1.57
N ALA A 14 -2.40 -8.51 1.99
CA ALA A 14 -2.19 -9.26 3.23
C ALA A 14 -0.87 -10.05 3.18
N LYS A 15 -0.67 -10.88 2.15
CA LYS A 15 0.57 -11.67 2.03
C LYS A 15 1.81 -10.80 1.85
N VAL A 16 1.72 -9.74 1.04
CA VAL A 16 2.82 -8.79 0.89
C VAL A 16 3.15 -8.12 2.23
N ALA A 17 2.15 -7.76 3.04
CA ALA A 17 2.40 -7.16 4.34
C ALA A 17 3.18 -8.10 5.27
N ASP A 18 2.87 -9.40 5.26
CA ASP A 18 3.58 -10.38 6.08
C ASP A 18 5.04 -10.58 5.63
N GLU A 19 5.29 -10.64 4.33
CA GLU A 19 6.66 -10.70 3.80
C GLU A 19 7.46 -9.43 4.10
N LEU A 20 6.82 -8.26 4.06
CA LEU A 20 7.48 -7.00 4.40
C LEU A 20 7.82 -6.86 5.89
N LYS A 21 7.24 -7.68 6.79
CA LYS A 21 7.66 -7.72 8.20
C LYS A 21 9.05 -8.31 8.38
N ASN A 22 9.46 -9.21 7.47
CA ASN A 22 10.77 -9.83 7.49
C ASN A 22 11.89 -8.88 7.03
N GLU A 23 11.53 -7.81 6.31
CA GLU A 23 12.47 -6.83 5.78
C GLU A 23 12.85 -5.79 6.84
N SER A 24 14.11 -5.81 7.28
CA SER A 24 14.62 -4.93 8.34
C SER A 24 14.60 -3.43 7.99
N ALA A 25 14.51 -3.09 6.71
CA ALA A 25 14.44 -1.71 6.22
C ALA A 25 13.06 -1.05 6.43
N ILE A 26 11.99 -1.85 6.58
CA ILE A 26 10.63 -1.36 6.74
C ILE A 26 10.25 -1.52 8.20
N LYS A 27 10.41 -0.44 8.97
CA LYS A 27 10.04 -0.42 10.39
C LYS A 27 9.02 0.66 10.65
N ALA A 28 8.01 0.34 11.45
CA ALA A 28 7.07 1.31 11.95
C ALA A 28 7.83 2.38 12.78
N PRO A 29 7.71 3.68 12.46
CA PRO A 29 8.28 4.73 13.29
C PRO A 29 7.62 4.75 14.67
N GLU A 30 8.34 5.20 15.70
CA GLU A 30 7.83 5.24 17.09
C GLU A 30 6.50 6.00 17.24
N TRP A 31 6.34 7.11 16.53
CA TRP A 31 5.10 7.88 16.56
C TRP A 31 3.91 7.19 15.87
N SER A 32 4.13 6.09 15.12
CA SER A 32 3.08 5.45 14.32
C SER A 32 1.96 4.84 15.16
N GLU A 33 2.25 4.44 16.41
CA GLU A 33 1.27 3.87 17.33
C GLU A 33 0.27 4.92 17.85
N TYR A 34 0.70 6.18 17.93
CA TYR A 34 -0.08 7.25 18.57
C TYR A 34 -0.84 8.13 17.59
N VAL A 35 -0.69 7.90 16.28
CA VAL A 35 -1.23 8.80 15.25
C VAL A 35 -2.41 8.21 14.49
N LYS A 36 -3.31 9.11 14.09
CA LYS A 36 -4.30 8.81 13.05
C LYS A 36 -3.69 8.90 11.65
N THR A 37 -4.24 8.12 10.72
CA THR A 37 -3.72 8.01 9.34
C THR A 37 -4.03 9.22 8.45
N GLY A 38 -4.90 10.12 8.91
CA GLY A 38 -5.23 11.36 8.21
C GLY A 38 -6.23 12.21 8.99
N VAL A 39 -6.47 13.43 8.53
CA VAL A 39 -7.39 14.38 9.20
C VAL A 39 -8.82 13.84 9.22
N HIS A 40 -9.23 13.12 8.17
CA HIS A 40 -10.54 12.52 8.02
C HIS A 40 -10.81 11.32 8.95
N LYS A 41 -9.79 10.81 9.66
CA LYS A 41 -9.98 9.75 10.66
C LYS A 41 -10.21 10.36 12.05
N GLN A 42 -11.06 9.71 12.83
CA GLN A 42 -11.32 10.09 14.21
C GLN A 42 -10.44 9.31 15.19
N MET A 43 -10.23 8.01 14.93
CA MET A 43 -9.42 7.11 15.76
C MET A 43 -8.16 6.61 15.02
N PRO A 44 -7.10 6.24 15.75
CA PRO A 44 -5.95 5.55 15.18
C PRO A 44 -6.33 4.14 14.69
N PRO A 45 -5.49 3.50 13.85
CA PRO A 45 -5.71 2.12 13.41
C PRO A 45 -5.67 1.14 14.59
N GLU A 46 -6.61 0.19 14.63
CA GLU A 46 -6.67 -0.85 15.66
C GLU A 46 -5.61 -1.95 15.46
N ASN A 47 -5.28 -2.25 14.20
CA ASN A 47 -4.29 -3.27 13.89
C ASN A 47 -2.87 -2.72 14.14
N PRO A 48 -2.05 -3.34 15.01
CA PRO A 48 -0.68 -2.90 15.28
C PRO A 48 0.22 -2.97 14.04
N ASP A 49 -0.04 -3.90 13.12
CA ASP A 49 0.72 -4.11 11.89
C ASP A 49 0.25 -3.21 10.73
N TRP A 50 -0.57 -2.20 11.00
CA TRP A 50 -1.15 -1.34 9.97
C TRP A 50 -0.09 -0.65 9.09
N TRP A 51 1.11 -0.43 9.62
CA TRP A 51 2.22 0.16 8.86
C TRP A 51 2.68 -0.73 7.70
N TYR A 52 2.75 -2.04 7.93
CA TYR A 52 3.12 -3.02 6.90
C TYR A 52 2.02 -3.16 5.86
N ILE A 53 0.76 -3.20 6.30
CA ILE A 53 -0.40 -3.21 5.40
C ILE A 53 -0.42 -1.94 4.53
N ARG A 54 -0.15 -0.77 5.14
CA ARG A 54 -0.04 0.50 4.40
C ARG A 54 1.11 0.45 3.40
N SER A 55 2.25 -0.12 3.76
CA SER A 55 3.43 -0.24 2.90
C SER A 55 3.17 -1.15 1.70
N ALA A 56 2.54 -2.30 1.93
CA ALA A 56 2.08 -3.22 0.89
C ALA A 56 1.08 -2.54 -0.07
N ALA A 57 0.09 -1.84 0.48
CA ALA A 57 -0.90 -1.12 -0.32
C ALA A 57 -0.29 0.02 -1.15
N VAL A 58 0.69 0.75 -0.59
CA VAL A 58 1.43 1.81 -1.31
C VAL A 58 2.22 1.21 -2.46
N LEU A 59 2.94 0.12 -2.20
CA LEU A 59 3.75 -0.57 -3.21
C LEU A 59 2.89 -1.08 -4.37
N ARG A 60 1.75 -1.72 -4.07
CA ARG A 60 0.75 -2.13 -5.07
C ARG A 60 0.24 -0.94 -5.88
N ARG A 61 -0.06 0.18 -5.22
CA ARG A 61 -0.62 1.35 -5.92
C ARG A 61 0.38 1.97 -6.91
N ILE A 62 1.65 2.04 -6.53
CA ILE A 62 2.71 2.54 -7.41
C ILE A 62 2.93 1.59 -8.60
N TYR A 63 2.80 0.27 -8.39
CA TYR A 63 2.85 -0.70 -9.49
C TYR A 63 1.74 -0.46 -10.53
N VAL A 64 0.52 -0.21 -10.07
CA VAL A 64 -0.67 -0.09 -10.94
C VAL A 64 -0.74 1.27 -11.65
N ASP A 65 -0.52 2.36 -10.91
CA ASP A 65 -0.73 3.71 -11.43
C ASP A 65 0.52 4.33 -12.09
N GLY A 66 1.68 3.66 -12.00
CA GLY A 66 2.96 4.14 -12.52
C GLY A 66 3.62 5.19 -11.61
N PRO A 67 4.38 6.16 -12.17
CA PRO A 67 5.14 7.12 -11.37
C PRO A 67 4.21 8.00 -10.54
N ILE A 68 4.30 7.85 -9.21
CA ILE A 68 3.44 8.54 -8.26
C ILE A 68 4.26 9.37 -7.27
N GLY A 69 3.77 10.58 -7.02
CA GLY A 69 4.26 11.46 -5.96
C GLY A 69 3.44 11.37 -4.67
N VAL A 70 3.97 11.99 -3.60
CA VAL A 70 3.31 12.03 -2.29
C VAL A 70 1.93 12.69 -2.36
N GLU A 71 1.78 13.75 -3.17
CA GLU A 71 0.51 14.49 -3.26
C GLU A 71 -0.64 13.66 -3.84
N ARG A 72 -0.35 12.83 -4.85
CA ARG A 72 -1.33 11.89 -5.40
C ARG A 72 -1.68 10.81 -4.38
N MET A 73 -0.72 10.27 -3.64
CA MET A 73 -1.02 9.29 -2.57
C MET A 73 -1.83 9.85 -1.42
N ARG A 74 -1.65 11.11 -1.07
CA ARG A 74 -2.51 11.78 -0.09
C ARG A 74 -3.96 11.86 -0.57
N SER A 75 -4.18 11.97 -1.88
CA SER A 75 -5.53 11.96 -2.45
C SER A 75 -6.10 10.55 -2.50
N VAL A 76 -5.29 9.53 -2.86
CA VAL A 76 -5.70 8.12 -2.85
C VAL A 76 -6.12 7.66 -1.45
N TYR A 77 -5.35 8.00 -0.42
CA TYR A 77 -5.68 7.70 0.97
C TYR A 77 -6.39 8.86 1.68
N GLY A 78 -7.06 9.71 0.92
CA GLY A 78 -8.00 10.69 1.46
C GLY A 78 -9.36 10.05 1.76
N GLY A 79 -10.22 10.80 2.41
CA GLY A 79 -11.57 10.35 2.74
C GLY A 79 -12.48 11.51 3.07
N MET A 80 -13.77 11.20 3.17
CA MET A 80 -14.79 12.15 3.62
C MET A 80 -14.58 12.39 5.12
N GLN A 81 -14.35 13.65 5.50
CA GLN A 81 -14.28 14.05 6.90
C GLN A 81 -15.67 14.49 7.36
N ASP A 82 -16.12 13.92 8.46
CA ASP A 82 -17.27 14.43 9.22
C ASP A 82 -16.86 15.71 9.98
N ASN A 83 -17.60 16.80 9.73
CA ASN A 83 -17.39 18.10 10.36
C ASN A 83 -18.46 18.41 11.42
N GLY A 84 -19.16 17.39 11.92
CA GLY A 84 -20.22 17.50 12.91
C GLY A 84 -21.48 18.13 12.29
N SER A 85 -21.85 19.33 12.75
CA SER A 85 -23.04 20.02 12.23
C SER A 85 -22.86 20.60 10.82
N LYS A 86 -21.61 20.74 10.34
CA LYS A 86 -21.33 21.25 8.99
C LYS A 86 -21.29 20.10 7.97
N PRO A 87 -21.63 20.37 6.69
CA PRO A 87 -21.53 19.37 5.63
C PRO A 87 -20.16 18.69 5.56
N SER A 88 -20.20 17.40 5.26
CA SER A 88 -19.01 16.57 5.12
C SER A 88 -18.28 16.90 3.82
N HIS A 89 -16.95 16.98 3.89
CA HIS A 89 -16.11 17.30 2.73
C HIS A 89 -14.94 16.33 2.61
N PHE A 90 -14.49 16.10 1.37
CA PHE A 90 -13.29 15.33 1.14
C PHE A 90 -12.05 16.03 1.70
N ARG A 91 -11.18 15.25 2.35
CA ARG A 91 -9.89 15.70 2.87
C ARG A 91 -8.80 14.69 2.55
N LYS A 92 -7.65 15.22 2.19
CA LYS A 92 -6.46 14.44 1.87
C LYS A 92 -5.93 13.71 3.11
N GLY A 93 -5.30 12.56 2.88
CA GLY A 93 -4.60 11.77 3.88
C GLY A 93 -3.30 12.41 4.36
N SER A 94 -2.68 11.78 5.35
CA SER A 94 -1.41 12.23 5.93
C SER A 94 -0.27 12.14 4.92
N GLY A 95 0.42 13.27 4.71
CA GLY A 95 1.61 13.31 3.86
C GLY A 95 2.84 12.69 4.52
N SER A 96 2.95 12.77 5.85
CA SER A 96 4.09 12.23 6.60
C SER A 96 4.17 10.72 6.51
N ILE A 97 3.03 10.04 6.65
CA ILE A 97 2.92 8.57 6.53
C ILE A 97 3.31 8.14 5.12
N ALA A 98 2.64 8.68 4.10
CA ALA A 98 2.92 8.31 2.71
C ALA A 98 4.39 8.56 2.31
N ARG A 99 4.97 9.68 2.76
CA ARG A 99 6.38 10.02 2.49
C ARG A 99 7.34 9.04 3.16
N LYS A 100 7.13 8.72 4.45
CA LYS A 100 8.02 7.83 5.21
C LYS A 100 7.97 6.40 4.68
N VAL A 101 6.79 5.89 4.35
CA VAL A 101 6.63 4.58 3.71
C VAL A 101 7.39 4.54 2.38
N MET A 102 7.23 5.55 1.52
CA MET A 102 7.97 5.61 0.26
C MET A 102 9.50 5.65 0.46
N GLN A 103 9.99 6.39 1.45
CA GLN A 103 11.42 6.45 1.77
C GLN A 103 11.95 5.09 2.24
N GLN A 104 11.19 4.34 3.04
CA GLN A 104 11.58 3.00 3.50
C GLN A 104 11.57 1.98 2.36
N LEU A 105 10.56 2.02 1.50
CA LEU A 105 10.49 1.15 0.30
C LEU A 105 11.60 1.47 -0.72
N GLU A 106 12.01 2.73 -0.81
CA GLU A 106 13.16 3.18 -1.60
C GLU A 106 14.47 2.66 -1.00
N ALA A 107 14.64 2.74 0.33
CA ALA A 107 15.80 2.17 1.03
C ALA A 107 15.90 0.63 0.89
N ALA A 108 14.76 -0.07 0.84
CA ALA A 108 14.70 -1.51 0.59
C ALA A 108 14.94 -1.90 -0.89
N GLY A 109 15.00 -0.91 -1.79
CA GLY A 109 15.23 -1.09 -3.22
C GLY A 109 14.01 -1.60 -4.01
N PHE A 110 12.80 -1.55 -3.43
CA PHE A 110 11.56 -1.93 -4.13
C PHE A 110 11.03 -0.82 -5.03
N ILE A 111 11.40 0.43 -4.74
CA ILE A 111 10.94 1.62 -5.44
C ILE A 111 12.16 2.45 -5.85
N GLU A 112 12.08 3.06 -7.02
CA GLU A 112 13.08 3.97 -7.56
C GLU A 112 12.48 5.35 -7.84
N LYS A 113 13.31 6.39 -7.73
CA LYS A 113 12.93 7.76 -8.03
C LYS A 113 13.05 8.01 -9.53
N VAL A 114 11.99 8.50 -10.14
CA VAL A 114 11.92 8.81 -11.58
C VAL A 114 11.44 10.25 -11.75
N THR A 115 11.74 10.87 -12.89
CA THR A 115 11.19 12.19 -13.25
C THR A 115 9.66 12.14 -13.19
N GLY A 116 9.06 12.90 -12.27
CA GLY A 116 7.60 12.92 -12.04
C GLY A 116 7.10 12.12 -10.83
N GLY A 117 7.98 11.39 -10.12
CA GLY A 117 7.59 10.73 -8.88
C GLY A 117 8.48 9.55 -8.49
N ARG A 118 7.84 8.45 -8.11
CA ARG A 118 8.48 7.19 -7.76
C ARG A 118 7.82 6.06 -8.53
N ASN A 119 8.62 5.16 -9.07
CA ASN A 119 8.16 4.00 -9.82
C ASN A 119 8.65 2.70 -9.14
N VAL A 120 8.03 1.57 -9.47
CA VAL A 120 8.46 0.27 -8.95
C VAL A 120 9.74 -0.17 -9.66
N SER A 121 10.75 -0.60 -8.90
CA SER A 121 12.00 -1.12 -9.45
C SER A 121 11.82 -2.54 -10.02
N ALA A 122 12.80 -3.03 -10.79
CA ALA A 122 12.78 -4.41 -11.27
C ALA A 122 12.71 -5.45 -10.12
N LYS A 123 13.37 -5.15 -8.99
CA LYS A 123 13.30 -5.98 -7.77
C LYS A 123 11.89 -5.98 -7.18
N GLY A 124 11.26 -4.81 -7.06
CA GLY A 124 9.89 -4.67 -6.56
C GLY A 124 8.85 -5.35 -7.45
N ARG A 125 9.01 -5.25 -8.77
CA ARG A 125 8.15 -5.91 -9.75
C ARG A 125 8.23 -7.43 -9.61
N LYS A 126 9.44 -7.98 -9.61
CA LYS A 126 9.67 -9.42 -9.42
C LYS A 126 9.12 -9.93 -8.09
N PHE A 127 9.28 -9.17 -7.01
CA PHE A 127 8.77 -9.53 -5.70
C PHE A 127 7.24 -9.63 -5.68
N LEU A 128 6.54 -8.62 -6.22
CA LEU A 128 5.07 -8.64 -6.29
C LEU A 128 4.54 -9.74 -7.21
N ASP A 129 5.16 -9.94 -8.37
CA ASP A 129 4.70 -10.94 -9.34
C ASP A 129 4.96 -12.38 -8.83
N ASN A 130 6.01 -12.60 -8.03
CA ASN A 130 6.25 -13.88 -7.36
C ASN A 130 5.20 -14.18 -6.28
N ILE A 131 4.83 -13.18 -5.48
CA ILE A 131 3.77 -13.32 -4.47
C ILE A 131 2.41 -13.51 -5.15
N ALA A 132 2.20 -12.85 -6.28
CA ALA A 132 1.02 -13.09 -7.09
C ALA A 132 0.98 -14.55 -7.56
N TYR A 133 2.08 -15.09 -8.06
CA TYR A 133 2.13 -16.48 -8.49
C TYR A 133 1.80 -17.48 -7.36
N SER A 134 2.33 -17.27 -6.16
CA SER A 134 2.03 -18.16 -5.01
C SER A 134 0.57 -18.08 -4.56
N LEU A 135 -0.10 -16.95 -4.79
CA LEU A 135 -1.51 -16.76 -4.48
C LEU A 135 -2.46 -17.31 -5.54
N LYS A 136 -1.97 -17.69 -6.74
CA LYS A 136 -2.85 -18.11 -7.84
C LYS A 136 -3.75 -19.27 -7.44
N GLU A 137 -3.19 -20.30 -6.80
CA GLU A 137 -3.94 -21.50 -6.41
C GLU A 137 -5.00 -21.20 -5.35
N GLU A 138 -4.71 -20.30 -4.41
CA GLU A 138 -5.68 -19.88 -3.38
C GLU A 138 -6.77 -18.98 -3.97
N ALA A 139 -6.39 -18.07 -4.87
CA ALA A 139 -7.33 -17.20 -5.56
C ALA A 139 -8.30 -17.99 -6.46
N VAL A 140 -7.80 -19.02 -7.15
CA VAL A 140 -8.61 -19.96 -7.94
C VAL A 140 -9.63 -20.70 -7.08
N LYS A 141 -9.24 -21.14 -5.87
CA LYS A 141 -10.17 -21.78 -4.92
C LYS A 141 -11.25 -20.82 -4.43
N ALA A 142 -10.89 -19.56 -4.19
CA ALA A 142 -11.84 -18.53 -3.74
C ALA A 142 -12.79 -18.07 -4.86
N ALA A 143 -12.31 -18.03 -6.10
CA ALA A 143 -13.09 -17.65 -7.27
C ALA A 143 -12.78 -18.61 -8.45
N PRO A 144 -13.61 -19.65 -8.67
CA PRO A 144 -13.40 -20.67 -9.70
C PRO A 144 -13.32 -20.10 -11.14
N GLY A 145 -13.83 -18.88 -11.36
CA GLY A 145 -13.75 -18.20 -12.65
C GLY A 145 -12.34 -17.80 -13.08
N LEU A 146 -11.37 -17.78 -12.16
CA LEU A 146 -9.97 -17.44 -12.42
C LEU A 146 -9.18 -18.59 -13.06
N GLU A 147 -9.69 -19.83 -13.11
CA GLU A 147 -8.99 -20.95 -13.75
C GLU A 147 -8.71 -20.73 -15.25
N LYS A 148 -9.53 -19.91 -15.90
CA LYS A 148 -9.44 -19.63 -17.34
C LYS A 148 -8.35 -18.61 -17.69
N TYR A 149 -7.78 -17.91 -16.72
CA TYR A 149 -6.83 -16.80 -16.88
C TYR A 149 -5.58 -16.98 -16.02
#